data_AF-D7GXU0-F1
#
_entry.id   AF-D7GXU0-F1
#
_cell.length_a   1.000
_cell.length_b   1.000
_cell.length_c   1.000
_cell.angle_alpha   90.00
_cell.angle_beta   90.00
_cell.angle_gamma   90.00
#
_symmetry.space_group_name_H-M   'P 1'
#
loop_
_entity.id
_entity.type
_entity.pdbx_description
1 polymer ?
#
loop_
_entity_poly.entity_id
_entity_poly.type
_entity_poly.pdbx_seq_one_letter_code
_entity_poly.pdbx_strand_id
1 'polypeptide(L)'
;MEGVNKPPTLKIKGVPNVNWTKWYNTFETFLSASGLDEATEKRKIALLLNLIGEDAQELMNNFVWATAEERGNFRAVVNKFKDYCQPLKNITIERFNFNSIG
;
A
#
# COMPACT_ATOMS: atom_id res chain seq x y z
N MET A 1 -27.60 13.05 7.51
CA MET A 1 -26.90 12.12 6.60
C MET A 1 -25.47 12.62 6.49
N GLU A 2 -24.62 12.22 7.42
CA GLU A 2 -23.24 12.72 7.50
C GLU A 2 -22.45 12.05 6.38
N GLY A 3 -22.18 12.83 5.33
CA GLY A 3 -21.38 12.40 4.20
C GLY A 3 -19.97 12.14 4.68
N VAL A 4 -19.62 10.86 4.87
CA VAL A 4 -18.25 10.42 5.02
C VAL A 4 -17.53 10.82 3.74
N ASN A 5 -16.86 11.98 3.76
CA ASN A 5 -16.10 12.51 2.65
C ASN A 5 -15.05 11.46 2.28
N LYS A 6 -15.16 10.92 1.06
CA LYS A 6 -14.21 9.94 0.53
C LYS A 6 -12.80 10.54 0.67
N PRO A 7 -11.82 9.79 1.18
CA PRO A 7 -10.45 10.29 1.25
C PRO A 7 -10.02 10.73 -0.16
N PRO A 8 -9.29 11.84 -0.27
CA PRO A 8 -8.76 12.28 -1.56
C PRO A 8 -7.91 11.16 -2.16
N THR A 9 -8.12 10.88 -3.45
CA THR A 9 -7.37 9.87 -4.19
C THR A 9 -5.89 10.24 -4.17
N LEU A 10 -5.02 9.33 -3.71
CA LEU A 10 -3.58 9.57 -3.72
C LEU A 10 -3.06 9.38 -5.12
N LYS A 11 -2.73 10.48 -5.79
CA LYS A 11 -1.97 10.42 -7.03
C LYS A 11 -0.50 10.21 -6.71
N ILE A 12 -0.05 8.96 -6.82
CA ILE A 12 1.36 8.59 -6.63
C ILE A 12 2.18 9.03 -7.85
N LYS A 13 1.59 8.96 -9.04
CA LYS A 13 2.22 9.29 -10.31
C LYS A 13 2.34 10.81 -10.51
N GLY A 14 3.56 11.28 -10.74
CA GLY A 14 3.85 12.69 -11.09
C GLY A 14 4.14 13.63 -9.93
N VAL A 15 4.15 13.14 -8.68
CA VAL A 15 4.55 13.94 -7.50
C VAL A 15 5.93 13.47 -7.04
N PRO A 16 7.01 14.26 -7.20
CA PRO A 16 8.39 13.83 -6.93
C PRO A 16 8.70 13.60 -5.44
N ASN A 17 7.72 13.73 -4.54
CA ASN A 17 7.84 13.47 -3.12
C ASN A 17 6.46 13.13 -2.53
N VAL A 18 5.88 11.99 -2.93
CA VAL A 18 4.65 11.51 -2.32
C VAL A 18 4.92 11.26 -0.83
N ASN A 19 4.21 12.02 0.00
CA ASN A 19 4.34 11.94 1.45
C ASN A 19 3.50 10.77 1.96
N TRP A 20 3.94 9.53 1.67
CA TRP A 20 3.23 8.29 2.03
C TRP A 20 2.77 8.29 3.48
N THR A 21 3.63 8.71 4.42
CA THR A 21 3.28 8.81 5.85
C THR A 21 2.04 9.68 6.08
N LYS A 22 1.95 10.84 5.41
CA LYS A 22 0.83 11.78 5.58
C LYS A 22 -0.46 11.18 5.03
N TRP A 23 -0.39 10.54 3.86
CA TRP A 23 -1.56 9.90 3.27
C TRP A 23 -2.00 8.66 4.06
N TYR A 24 -1.07 7.81 4.49
CA TYR A 24 -1.36 6.63 5.30
C TYR A 24 -2.05 7.02 6.62
N ASN A 25 -1.62 8.11 7.26
CA ASN A 25 -2.30 8.62 8.47
C ASN A 25 -3.75 9.07 8.19
N THR A 26 -4.00 9.68 7.02
CA THR A 26 -5.36 9.99 6.55
C THR A 26 -6.17 8.71 6.29
N PHE A 27 -5.54 7.68 5.72
CA PHE A 27 -6.17 6.39 5.48
C PHE A 27 -6.55 5.68 6.79
N GLU A 28 -5.68 5.66 7.80
CA GLU A 28 -5.99 5.12 9.13
C GLU A 28 -7.13 5.88 9.80
N THR A 29 -7.10 7.21 9.73
CA THR A 29 -8.21 8.05 10.23
C THR A 29 -9.52 7.68 9.53
N PHE A 30 -9.48 7.44 8.21
CA PHE A 30 -10.65 7.02 7.45
C PHE A 30 -11.14 5.61 7.81
N LEU A 31 -10.23 4.66 8.04
CA LEU A 31 -10.58 3.32 8.51
C LEU A 31 -11.26 3.39 9.87
N SER A 32 -10.71 4.17 10.81
CA SER A 32 -11.29 4.38 12.13
C SER A 32 -12.65 5.07 12.05
N ALA A 33 -12.75 6.17 11.28
CA ALA A 33 -13.99 6.93 11.10
C ALA A 33 -15.10 6.14 10.39
N SER A 34 -14.75 5.25 9.46
CA SER A 34 -15.71 4.37 8.78
C SER A 34 -16.02 3.08 9.57
N GLY A 35 -15.38 2.85 10.72
CA GLY A 35 -15.49 1.59 11.46
C GLY A 35 -14.94 0.38 10.70
N LEU A 36 -14.03 0.61 9.74
CA LEU A 36 -13.35 -0.41 8.94
C LEU A 36 -12.01 -0.82 9.57
N ASP A 37 -11.65 -0.26 10.71
CA ASP A 37 -10.47 -0.67 11.46
C ASP A 37 -10.58 -2.14 11.95
N GLU A 38 -11.77 -2.60 12.31
CA GLU A 38 -12.01 -4.00 12.68
C GLU A 38 -12.26 -4.92 11.47
N ALA A 39 -12.22 -4.37 10.24
CA ALA A 39 -12.45 -5.14 9.04
C ALA A 39 -11.28 -6.09 8.73
N THR A 40 -11.58 -7.17 8.01
CA THR A 40 -10.60 -8.15 7.55
C THR A 40 -9.49 -7.49 6.72
N GLU A 41 -8.27 -8.00 6.83
CA GLU A 41 -7.09 -7.50 6.07
C GLU A 41 -7.37 -7.38 4.57
N LYS A 42 -8.05 -8.37 3.97
CA LYS A 42 -8.48 -8.33 2.56
C LYS A 42 -9.33 -7.10 2.23
N ARG A 43 -10.23 -6.68 3.12
CA ARG A 43 -11.03 -5.46 2.93
C ARG A 43 -10.16 -4.22 3.02
N LYS A 44 -9.25 -4.15 4.01
CA LYS A 44 -8.31 -3.02 4.14
C LYS A 44 -7.43 -2.88 2.90
N ILE A 45 -6.92 -3.99 2.36
CA ILE A 45 -6.16 -4.03 1.10
C ILE A 45 -7.03 -3.54 -0.06
N ALA A 46 -8.24 -4.08 -0.23
CA ALA A 46 -9.13 -3.64 -1.31
C ALA A 46 -9.45 -2.14 -1.23
N LEU A 47 -9.62 -1.60 -0.02
CA LEU A 47 -9.81 -0.16 0.23
C LEU A 47 -8.57 0.64 -0.18
N LEU A 48 -7.38 0.18 0.21
CA LEU A 48 -6.11 0.80 -0.15
C LEU A 48 -5.98 0.90 -1.68
N LEU A 49 -6.21 -0.23 -2.38
CA LEU A 49 -6.19 -0.29 -3.83
C LEU A 49 -7.24 0.63 -4.45
N ASN A 50 -8.45 0.69 -3.87
CA ASN A 50 -9.53 1.52 -4.37
C ASN A 50 -9.24 3.03 -4.22
N LEU A 51 -8.60 3.45 -3.13
CA LEU A 51 -8.29 4.85 -2.87
C LEU A 51 -7.11 5.38 -3.68
N ILE A 52 -6.11 4.53 -3.92
CA ILE A 52 -4.99 4.88 -4.80
C ILE A 52 -5.43 4.77 -6.27
N GLY A 53 -6.24 3.77 -6.60
CA GLY A 53 -6.76 3.52 -7.94
C GLY A 53 -5.88 2.57 -8.76
N GLU A 54 -5.80 2.82 -10.07
CA GLU A 54 -5.08 1.98 -11.03
C GLU A 54 -3.60 1.79 -10.64
N ASP A 55 -2.94 2.86 -10.16
CA ASP A 55 -1.53 2.82 -9.76
C ASP A 55 -1.28 1.76 -8.68
N ALA A 56 -2.20 1.58 -7.73
CA ALA A 56 -2.04 0.55 -6.71
C ALA A 56 -2.25 -0.86 -7.25
N GLN A 57 -3.14 -1.03 -8.24
CA GLN A 57 -3.30 -2.34 -8.88
C GLN A 57 -2.04 -2.70 -9.67
N GLU A 58 -1.47 -1.73 -10.40
CA GLU A 58 -0.19 -1.91 -11.10
C GLU A 58 0.94 -2.24 -10.12
N LEU A 59 1.06 -1.49 -9.01
CA LEU A 59 2.05 -1.77 -7.96
C LEU A 59 1.86 -3.15 -7.34
N MET A 60 0.62 -3.54 -7.04
CA MET A 60 0.34 -4.86 -6.47
C MET A 60 0.69 -6.01 -7.45
N ASN A 61 0.62 -5.77 -8.75
CA ASN A 61 1.06 -6.70 -9.78
C ASN A 61 2.59 -6.67 -10.01
N ASN A 62 3.21 -5.50 -9.84
CA ASN A 62 4.65 -5.30 -10.01
C ASN A 62 5.47 -5.77 -8.80
N PHE A 63 4.88 -5.74 -7.59
CA PHE A 63 5.55 -6.24 -6.39
C PHE A 63 5.79 -7.75 -6.47
N VAL A 64 7.02 -8.14 -6.12
CA VAL A 64 7.39 -9.53 -5.90
C VAL A 64 6.95 -9.93 -4.48
N TRP A 65 6.00 -10.85 -4.41
CA TRP A 65 5.49 -11.46 -3.18
C TRP A 65 6.15 -12.82 -2.98
N ALA A 66 6.62 -13.15 -1.78
CA ALA A 66 7.20 -14.47 -1.54
C ALA A 66 6.09 -15.53 -1.42
N THR A 67 4.93 -15.17 -0.88
CA THR A 67 3.76 -16.06 -0.77
C THR A 67 2.44 -15.37 -1.08
N ALA A 68 1.41 -16.17 -1.39
CA ALA A 68 0.05 -15.66 -1.57
C ALA A 68 -0.54 -15.07 -0.27
N GLU A 69 -0.08 -15.54 0.88
CA GLU A 69 -0.45 -15.01 2.20
C GLU A 69 0.07 -13.59 2.41
N GLU A 70 1.31 -13.28 1.99
CA GLU A 70 1.83 -11.90 2.04
C GLU A 70 1.00 -10.95 1.20
N ARG A 71 0.54 -11.38 0.01
CA ARG A 71 -0.34 -10.59 -0.84
C ARG A 71 -1.71 -10.34 -0.19
N GLY A 72 -2.13 -11.22 0.71
CA GLY A 72 -3.35 -11.10 1.52
C GLY A 72 -3.14 -10.38 2.86
N ASN A 73 -1.89 -10.09 3.23
CA ASN A 73 -1.55 -9.48 4.51
C ASN A 73 -1.45 -7.96 4.37
N PHE A 74 -2.33 -7.24 5.07
CA PHE A 74 -2.42 -5.79 4.93
C PHE A 74 -1.10 -5.10 5.29
N ARG A 75 -0.43 -5.58 6.34
CA ARG A 75 0.83 -5.01 6.82
C ARG A 75 1.97 -5.20 5.82
N ALA A 76 2.06 -6.37 5.18
CA ALA A 76 3.06 -6.65 4.15
C ALA A 76 2.86 -5.75 2.92
N VAL A 77 1.60 -5.61 2.47
CA VAL A 77 1.24 -4.72 1.36
C VAL A 77 1.64 -3.28 1.67
N VAL A 78 1.20 -2.74 2.81
CA VAL A 78 1.53 -1.36 3.23
C VAL A 78 3.04 -1.13 3.28
N ASN A 79 3.83 -2.10 3.74
CA ASN A 79 5.28 -1.97 3.81
C ASN A 79 5.93 -1.88 2.41
N LYS A 80 5.47 -2.69 1.45
CA LYS A 80 5.93 -2.60 0.04
C LYS A 80 5.58 -1.26 -0.59
N PHE A 81 4.36 -0.77 -0.37
CA PHE A 81 3.94 0.55 -0.85
C PHE A 81 4.75 1.68 -0.21
N LYS A 82 5.03 1.59 1.08
CA LYS A 82 5.89 2.53 1.79
C LYS A 82 7.29 2.57 1.20
N ASP A 83 7.90 1.40 0.94
CA ASP A 83 9.24 1.29 0.35
C ASP A 83 9.30 1.91 -1.05
N TYR A 84 8.25 1.70 -1.86
CA TYR A 84 8.14 2.31 -3.19
C TYR A 84 7.95 3.83 -3.13
N CYS A 85 7.04 4.33 -2.26
CA CYS A 85 6.70 5.75 -2.19
C CYS A 85 7.72 6.58 -1.40
N GLN A 86 8.40 5.97 -0.44
CA GLN A 86 9.50 6.54 0.31
C GLN A 86 10.68 5.57 0.22
N PRO A 87 11.55 5.72 -0.79
CA PRO A 87 12.86 5.11 -0.75
C PRO A 87 13.65 5.76 0.39
N LEU A 88 13.45 5.26 1.61
CA LEU A 88 14.42 5.44 2.69
C LEU A 88 15.74 4.92 2.14
N LYS A 89 16.81 5.71 2.24
CA LYS A 89 18.17 5.43 1.76
C LYS A 89 18.83 4.16 2.38
N ASN A 90 18.16 3.02 2.35
CA ASN A 90 18.64 1.75 2.86
C ASN A 90 18.31 0.71 1.78
N ILE A 91 19.10 0.63 0.71
CA ILE A 91 20.16 -0.39 0.58
C ILE A 91 19.73 -1.76 1.15
N THR A 92 18.53 -2.27 0.87
CA THR A 92 18.20 -3.69 1.09
C THR A 92 17.02 -4.18 0.24
N ILE A 93 16.95 -3.82 -1.04
CA ILE A 93 16.57 -4.83 -2.04
C ILE A 93 17.82 -5.66 -2.34
N GLU A 94 18.47 -6.13 -1.28
CA GLU A 94 19.46 -7.17 -1.37
C GLU A 94 18.66 -8.46 -1.41
N ARG A 95 18.99 -9.31 -2.39
CA ARG A 95 18.59 -10.71 -2.53
C ARG A 95 17.11 -11.03 -2.81
N PHE A 96 16.64 -10.63 -3.99
CA PHE A 96 15.75 -11.53 -4.77
C PHE A 96 16.32 -11.84 -6.16
N ASN A 97 17.65 -11.76 -6.29
CA ASN A 97 18.36 -12.27 -7.46
C ASN A 97 19.51 -13.17 -7.03
N PHE A 98 19.19 -14.39 -6.61
CA PHE A 98 20.05 -15.52 -6.92
C PHE A 98 19.19 -16.70 -7.34
N ASN A 99 18.59 -16.54 -8.51
CA ASN A 99 18.21 -17.68 -9.32
C ASN A 99 19.48 -18.24 -9.99
N SER A 100 19.49 -19.56 -10.07
CA SER A 100 20.25 -20.43 -10.95
C SER A 100 21.58 -21.04 -10.47
N ILE A 101 21.43 -22.33 -10.12
CA ILE A 101 22.20 -23.48 -10.58
C ILE A 101 23.59 -23.68 -9.95
N GLY A 102 23.65 -24.72 -9.11
CA GLY A 102 24.81 -25.56 -8.84
C GLY A 102 24.31 -26.95 -8.50
#